data_AF-A0A358M9H8-F1
#
_entry.id   AF-A0A358M9H8-F1
#
_cell.length_a   1.000
_cell.length_b   1.000
_cell.length_c   1.000
_cell.angle_alpha   90.00
_cell.angle_beta   90.00
_cell.angle_gamma   90.00
#
_symmetry.space_group_name_H-M   'P 1'
#
loop_
_entity.id
_entity.type
_entity.pdbx_description
1 polymer ?
#
loop_
_entity_poly.entity_id
_entity_poly.type
_entity_poly.pdbx_seq_one_letter_code
_entity_poly.pdbx_strand_id
1 'polypeptide(L)' 'MQPDMVADMFNEMTPILIAENDCVIVTGSSLINAFDKLEVMEYSAKAIVSSKVLGDIVAITDDEIKDLRAAFH' A
#
# COMPACT_ATOMS: atom_id res chain seq x y z
N MET A 1 2.58 -5.87 -19.86
CA MET A 1 2.41 -4.41 -19.63
C MET A 1 3.57 -3.69 -20.33
N GLN A 2 3.34 -2.53 -20.95
CA GLN A 2 4.45 -1.72 -21.46
C GLN A 2 5.17 -1.05 -20.26
N PRO A 3 6.51 -1.14 -20.15
CA PRO A 3 7.25 -0.60 -19.01
C PRO A 3 6.94 0.87 -18.69
N ASP A 4 6.80 1.71 -19.72
CA ASP A 4 6.52 3.14 -19.57
C ASP A 4 5.16 3.39 -18.89
N MET A 5 4.14 2.60 -19.25
CA MET A 5 2.81 2.71 -18.64
C MET A 5 2.82 2.33 -17.16
N VAL A 6 3.66 1.36 -16.76
CA VAL A 6 3.81 0.98 -15.35
C VAL A 6 4.57 2.05 -14.59
N ALA A 7 5.58 2.66 -15.21
CA ALA A 7 6.33 3.77 -14.63
C ALA A 7 5.42 4.98 -14.34
N ASP A 8 4.50 5.32 -15.25
CA ASP A 8 3.55 6.43 -15.11
C ASP A 8 2.55 6.26 -13.94
N MET A 9 2.36 5.04 -13.44
CA MET A 9 1.48 4.77 -12.30
C MET A 9 2.12 5.15 -10.95
N PHE A 10 3.44 5.30 -10.88
CA PHE A 10 4.13 5.69 -9.66
C PHE A 10 4.10 7.21 -9.47
N ASN A 11 3.81 7.63 -8.25
CA ASN A 11 3.96 9.01 -7.79
C ASN A 11 4.19 9.02 -6.28
N GLU A 12 4.40 10.20 -5.68
CA GLU A 12 4.67 10.31 -4.24
C GLU A 12 3.56 9.72 -3.35
N MET A 13 2.30 9.78 -3.80
CA MET A 13 1.15 9.17 -3.11
C MET A 13 0.91 7.71 -3.49
N THR A 14 1.56 7.19 -4.54
CA THR A 14 1.42 5.81 -5.01
C THR A 14 2.80 5.16 -5.20
N PRO A 15 3.54 4.90 -4.11
CA PRO A 15 4.88 4.30 -4.20
C PRO A 15 4.88 2.78 -4.35
N ILE A 16 3.71 2.12 -4.21
CA ILE A 16 3.55 0.66 -4.23
C ILE A 16 2.51 0.29 -5.29
N LEU A 17 2.84 -0.68 -6.15
CA LEU A 17 1.92 -1.27 -7.11
C LEU A 17 1.89 -2.79 -6.95
N ILE A 18 0.71 -3.37 -7.02
CA ILE A 18 0.51 -4.83 -7.04
C ILE A 18 0.31 -5.25 -8.49
N ALA A 19 1.20 -6.08 -9.01
CA ALA A 19 1.05 -6.77 -10.28
C ALA A 19 0.26 -8.06 -10.03
N GLU A 20 -0.98 -8.09 -10.51
CA GLU A 20 -1.90 -9.19 -10.27
C GLU A 20 -1.29 -10.54 -10.67
N ASN A 21 -1.35 -11.51 -9.76
CA ASN A 21 -0.84 -12.87 -9.94
C ASN A 21 0.68 -13.00 -10.20
N ASP A 22 1.46 -11.96 -9.90
CA ASP A 22 2.90 -11.96 -10.15
C ASP A 22 3.70 -11.44 -8.94
N CYS A 23 3.72 -10.13 -8.75
CA CYS A 23 4.62 -9.51 -7.78
C CYS A 23 4.09 -8.17 -7.22
N VAL A 24 4.84 -7.59 -6.29
CA VAL A 24 4.64 -6.22 -5.83
C VAL A 24 5.89 -5.40 -6.14
N ILE A 25 5.69 -4.19 -6.63
CA ILE A 25 6.75 -3.26 -6.97
C ILE A 25 6.67 -2.08 -6.00
N VAL A 26 7.77 -1.82 -5.29
CA VAL A 26 7.86 -0.76 -4.27
C VAL A 26 8.99 0.20 -4.62
N THR A 27 8.71 1.49 -4.52
CA THR A 27 9.68 2.57 -4.74
C THR A 27 9.99 3.32 -3.44
N GLY A 28 11.24 3.74 -3.31
CA GLY A 28 11.73 4.47 -2.14
C GLY A 28 12.98 5.28 -2.46
N SER A 29 13.26 6.29 -1.63
CA SER A 29 14.45 7.14 -1.77
C SER A 29 15.75 6.41 -1.38
N SER A 30 15.64 5.27 -0.72
CA SER A 30 16.72 4.35 -0.38
C SER A 30 16.20 2.92 -0.31
N LEU A 31 17.11 1.94 -0.31
CA LEU A 31 16.74 0.53 -0.14
C LEU A 31 15.99 0.29 1.17
N ILE A 32 16.43 0.91 2.27
CA ILE A 32 15.79 0.77 3.59
C ILE A 32 14.39 1.38 3.55
N ASN A 33 14.21 2.55 2.93
CA ASN A 33 12.89 3.16 2.81
C ASN A 33 11.92 2.34 1.95
N ALA A 34 12.40 1.73 0.86
CA ALA A 34 11.59 0.84 0.04
C ALA A 34 11.20 -0.43 0.82
N PHE A 35 12.12 -0.98 1.62
CA PHE A 35 11.86 -2.17 2.43
C PHE A 35 10.86 -1.91 3.56
N ASP A 36 10.96 -0.76 4.24
CA ASP A 36 10.01 -0.33 5.26
C ASP A 36 8.57 -0.26 4.72
N LYS A 37 8.38 0.37 3.55
CA LYS A 37 7.08 0.41 2.84
C LYS A 37 6.58 -0.98 2.45
N LEU A 38 7.49 -1.85 1.98
CA LEU A 38 7.16 -3.23 1.62
C LEU A 38 6.67 -4.02 2.84
N GLU A 39 7.34 -3.89 3.99
CA GLU A 39 6.99 -4.57 5.23
C GLU A 39 5.60 -4.15 5.73
N VAL A 40 5.31 -2.85 5.75
CA VAL A 40 3.99 -2.33 6.14
C VAL A 40 2.91 -2.89 5.23
N MET A 41 3.14 -2.88 3.90
CA MET A 41 2.17 -3.39 2.93
C MET A 41 1.91 -4.89 3.10
N GLU A 42 2.96 -5.71 3.22
CA GLU A 42 2.85 -7.17 3.40
C GLU A 42 2.13 -7.51 4.71
N TYR A 43 2.48 -6.83 5.80
CA TYR A 43 1.83 -7.04 7.09
C TYR A 43 0.35 -6.69 7.05
N SER A 44 -0.02 -5.55 6.45
CA SER A 44 -1.41 -5.15 6.25
C SER A 44 -2.17 -6.16 5.38
N ALA A 45 -1.60 -6.62 4.27
CA ALA A 45 -2.21 -7.61 3.40
C ALA A 45 -2.46 -8.93 4.14
N LYS A 46 -1.48 -9.41 4.90
CA LYS A 46 -1.61 -10.60 5.74
C LYS A 46 -2.70 -10.46 6.79
N ALA A 47 -2.78 -9.31 7.46
CA ALA A 47 -3.81 -9.03 8.45
C ALA A 47 -5.21 -9.04 7.82
N ILE A 48 -5.38 -8.41 6.65
CA ILE A 48 -6.62 -8.40 5.87
C ILE A 48 -7.03 -9.83 5.48
N VAL A 49 -6.11 -10.64 4.96
CA VAL A 49 -6.42 -12.02 4.57
C VAL A 49 -6.80 -12.86 5.79
N SER A 50 -6.07 -12.70 6.89
CA SER A 50 -6.28 -13.48 8.12
C SER A 50 -7.57 -13.10 8.84
N SER A 51 -8.00 -11.83 8.78
CA SER A 51 -9.22 -11.35 9.44
C SER A 51 -10.50 -11.84 8.76
N LYS A 52 -10.45 -12.26 7.49
CA LYS A 52 -11.63 -12.76 6.76
C LYS A 52 -12.33 -13.93 7.43
N VAL A 53 -11.62 -14.73 8.24
CA VAL A 53 -12.22 -15.84 8.99
C VAL A 53 -13.08 -15.37 10.16
N LEU A 54 -12.90 -14.12 10.61
CA LEU A 54 -13.63 -13.52 11.73
C LEU A 54 -14.88 -12.76 11.26
N GLY A 55 -14.97 -12.41 9.98
CA GLY A 55 -16.05 -11.64 9.39
C GLY A 55 -15.55 -10.59 8.41
N ASP A 56 -16.43 -9.63 8.08
CA ASP A 56 -16.10 -8.54 7.18
C ASP A 56 -15.20 -7.49 7.84
N ILE A 57 -14.31 -6.90 7.05
CA ILE A 57 -13.41 -5.85 7.50
C ILE A 57 -14.18 -4.53 7.56
N VAL A 58 -14.15 -3.87 8.72
CA VAL A 58 -14.61 -2.49 8.86
C VAL A 58 -13.47 -1.57 8.45
N ALA A 59 -13.60 -0.95 7.28
CA ALA A 59 -12.61 -0.02 6.76
C ALA A 59 -12.66 1.34 7.49
N ILE A 60 -11.51 2.01 7.56
CA ILE A 60 -11.43 3.40 8.01
C ILE A 60 -12.16 4.28 6.99
N THR A 61 -13.05 5.13 7.45
CA THR A 61 -13.85 6.02 6.60
C THR A 61 -13.01 7.16 6.03
N ASP A 62 -13.48 7.78 4.94
CA ASP A 62 -12.79 8.93 4.34
C ASP A 62 -12.66 10.12 5.30
N ASP A 63 -13.65 10.33 6.18
CA ASP A 63 -13.62 11.38 7.21
C ASP A 63 -12.54 11.07 8.28
N GLU A 64 -12.45 9.83 8.75
CA GLU A 64 -11.40 9.41 9.68
C GLU A 64 -10.01 9.49 9.05
N ILE A 65 -9.87 9.16 7.75
CA ILE A 65 -8.62 9.34 6.99
C ILE A 65 -8.25 10.81 6.94
N LYS A 66 -9.22 11.71 6.73
CA LYS A 66 -8.98 13.15 6.70
C LYS A 66 -8.49 13.67 8.05
N ASP A 67 -9.07 13.21 9.15
CA ASP A 67 -8.64 13.57 10.51
C ASP A 67 -7.22 13.07 10.81
N LEU A 68 -6.90 11.83 10.40
CA LEU A 68 -5.55 11.26 10.49
C LEU A 68 -4.54 12.08 9.69
N ARG A 69 -4.88 12.49 8.48
CA ARG A 69 -4.02 13.38 7.67
C ARG A 69 -3.78 14.71 8.38
N ALA A 70 -4.81 15.32 8.94
CA ALA A 70 -4.67 16.58 9.67
C ALA A 70 -3.81 16.47 10.95
N ALA A 71 -3.83 15.32 11.63
CA ALA A 71 -3.10 15.13 12.88
C ALA A 71 -1.61 14.77 12.69
N PHE A 72 -1.23 14.16 11.55
CA PHE A 72 0.10 13.59 11.33
C PHE A 72 0.82 14.08 10.06
N HIS A 73 0.30 15.10 9.36
CA HIS A 73 0.99 15.78 8.23
C HIS A 73 1.54 17.16 8.64
#